data_AF-A0A9D3XN47-F1
#
_entry.id   AF-A0A9D3XN47-F1
#
_cell.length_a   1.000
_cell.length_b   1.000
_cell.length_c   1.000
_cell.angle_alpha   90.00
_cell.angle_beta   90.00
_cell.angle_gamma   90.00
#
_symmetry.space_group_name_H-M   'P 1'
#
loop_
_entity.id
_entity.type
_entity.pdbx_description
1 polymer ?
#
loop_
_entity_poly.entity_id
_entity_poly.type
_entity_poly.pdbx_seq_one_letter_code
_entity_poly.pdbx_strand_id
1 'polypeptide(L)'
;MVWIAAGQAASEGAQSVAAHDLFDRGSEADTQILELNQQLMDLKLMVDGLEKERNFYFSKLRDIELICQEHESENSPVIAGIIGILYATEEGFAPPEDDEVEDQQLEDQDEY
;
A
#
# COMPACT_ATOMS: atom_id res chain seq x y z
N MET A 1 69.24 -28.92 26.80
CA MET A 1 68.45 -27.68 26.61
C MET A 1 67.74 -27.78 25.27
N VAL A 2 66.56 -28.41 25.22
CA VAL A 2 65.62 -28.31 24.09
C VAL A 2 64.21 -28.48 24.65
N TRP A 3 63.41 -27.42 24.61
CA TRP A 3 61.96 -27.39 24.84
C TRP A 3 61.34 -26.55 23.73
N ILE A 4 60.87 -27.15 22.64
CA ILE A 4 60.05 -26.53 21.57
C ILE A 4 59.34 -27.68 20.86
N ALA A 5 58.03 -27.73 20.59
CA ALA A 5 56.86 -26.95 20.99
C ALA A 5 55.66 -27.90 20.84
N ALA A 6 54.77 -27.94 21.83
CA ALA A 6 53.42 -28.45 21.65
C ALA A 6 52.53 -27.23 21.53
N GLY A 7 52.16 -26.88 20.31
CA GLY A 7 51.32 -25.72 20.05
C GLY A 7 50.52 -25.91 18.77
N GLN A 8 49.20 -25.89 18.95
CA GLN A 8 48.18 -25.55 17.96
C GLN A 8 47.53 -26.71 17.18
N ALA A 9 46.43 -27.20 17.76
CA ALA A 9 45.32 -27.84 17.06
C ALA A 9 44.02 -27.48 17.82
N ALA A 10 43.61 -26.21 17.76
CA ALA A 10 42.38 -25.74 18.41
C ALA A 10 41.71 -24.56 17.67
N SER A 11 41.94 -24.38 16.37
CA SER A 11 41.37 -23.25 15.61
C SER A 11 40.39 -23.63 14.49
N GLU A 12 40.30 -24.90 14.09
CA GLU A 12 39.48 -25.31 12.93
C GLU A 12 37.99 -25.48 13.26
N GLY A 13 37.64 -25.88 14.49
CA GLY A 13 36.24 -26.08 14.89
C GLY A 13 35.43 -24.79 15.10
N ALA A 14 36.07 -23.70 15.57
CA ALA A 14 35.39 -22.44 15.83
C ALA A 14 35.07 -21.66 14.53
N GLN A 15 35.91 -21.77 13.51
CA GLN A 15 35.70 -21.13 12.21
C GLN A 15 34.56 -21.78 11.41
N SER A 16 34.40 -23.11 11.53
CA SER A 16 33.33 -23.85 10.85
C SER A 16 31.94 -23.56 11.41
N VAL A 17 31.80 -23.39 12.73
CA VAL A 17 30.50 -23.12 13.38
C VAL A 17 30.04 -21.69 13.10
N ALA A 18 30.94 -20.71 13.16
CA ALA A 18 30.60 -19.32 12.82
C ALA A 18 30.19 -19.16 11.34
N ALA A 19 30.82 -19.91 10.42
CA ALA A 19 30.44 -19.92 9.01
C ALA A 19 29.08 -20.59 8.77
N HIS A 20 28.77 -21.65 9.51
CA HIS A 20 27.46 -22.31 9.46
C HIS A 20 26.35 -21.39 9.99
N ASP A 21 26.56 -20.74 11.14
CA ASP A 21 25.58 -19.81 11.72
C ASP A 21 25.35 -18.56 10.85
N LEU A 22 26.39 -18.07 10.15
CA LEU A 22 26.24 -16.97 9.18
C LEU A 22 25.47 -17.39 7.93
N PHE A 23 25.68 -18.61 7.45
CA PHE A 23 24.96 -19.17 6.31
C PHE A 23 23.49 -19.45 6.64
N ASP A 24 23.21 -20.00 7.83
CA ASP A 24 21.85 -20.28 8.32
C ASP A 24 21.06 -18.98 8.53
N ARG A 25 21.67 -17.96 9.14
CA ARG A 25 21.05 -16.62 9.27
C ARG A 25 20.81 -15.93 7.93
N GLY A 26 21.67 -16.15 6.94
CA GLY A 26 21.46 -15.68 5.56
C GLY A 26 20.27 -16.37 4.91
N SER A 27 20.16 -17.68 5.08
CA SER A 27 19.03 -18.48 4.58
C SER A 27 17.72 -18.10 5.24
N GLU A 28 17.70 -17.86 6.56
CA GLU A 28 16.52 -17.37 7.29
C GLU A 28 16.10 -15.98 6.80
N ALA A 29 17.05 -15.05 6.63
CA ALA A 29 16.77 -13.72 6.09
C ALA A 29 16.20 -13.79 4.66
N ASP A 30 16.74 -14.65 3.81
CA ASP A 30 16.24 -14.86 2.44
C ASP A 30 14.82 -15.43 2.43
N THR A 31 14.50 -16.37 3.33
CA THR A 31 13.13 -16.87 3.47
C THR A 31 12.17 -15.79 3.94
N GLN A 32 12.56 -14.95 4.90
CA GLN A 32 11.74 -13.85 5.39
C GLN A 32 11.50 -12.79 4.31
N ILE A 33 12.53 -12.47 3.50
CA ILE A 33 12.40 -11.57 2.36
C ILE A 33 11.40 -12.13 1.34
N LEU A 34 11.44 -13.43 1.06
CA LEU A 34 10.51 -14.08 0.14
C LEU A 34 9.07 -14.04 0.65
N GLU A 35 8.85 -14.32 1.93
CA GLU A 35 7.54 -14.24 2.58
C GLU A 35 6.98 -12.80 2.56
N LEU A 36 7.80 -11.81 2.89
CA LEU A 36 7.40 -10.39 2.85
C LEU A 36 7.06 -9.94 1.43
N ASN A 37 7.83 -10.38 0.42
CA ASN A 37 7.53 -10.08 -0.97
C ASN A 37 6.20 -10.71 -1.42
N GLN A 38 5.89 -11.93 -0.97
CA GLN A 38 4.60 -12.55 -1.24
C GLN A 38 3.45 -11.76 -0.60
N GLN A 39 3.58 -11.36 0.66
CA GLN A 39 2.57 -10.53 1.34
C GLN A 39 2.37 -9.19 0.63
N LEU A 40 3.45 -8.56 0.16
CA LEU A 40 3.35 -7.33 -0.63
C LEU A 40 2.62 -7.54 -1.95
N MET A 41 2.85 -8.66 -2.63
CA MET A 41 2.16 -8.99 -3.88
C MET A 41 0.67 -9.22 -3.63
N ASP A 42 0.32 -9.98 -2.60
CA ASP A 42 -1.07 -10.27 -2.23
C ASP A 42 -1.81 -8.98 -1.85
N LEU A 43 -1.15 -8.10 -1.08
CA LEU A 43 -1.72 -6.81 -0.70
C LEU A 43 -1.96 -5.91 -1.92
N LYS A 44 -1.02 -5.86 -2.87
CA LYS A 44 -1.21 -5.11 -4.12
C LYS A 44 -2.40 -5.62 -4.91
N LEU A 45 -2.56 -6.93 -5.05
CA LEU A 45 -3.70 -7.53 -5.73
C LEU A 45 -5.03 -7.21 -5.02
N MET A 46 -5.03 -7.21 -3.68
CA MET A 46 -6.20 -6.84 -2.89
C MET A 46 -6.57 -5.36 -3.11
N VAL A 47 -5.58 -4.46 -3.08
CA VAL A 47 -5.79 -3.03 -3.33
C VAL A 47 -6.34 -2.81 -4.75
N ASP A 48 -5.74 -3.43 -5.77
CA ASP A 48 -6.24 -3.34 -7.15
C ASP A 48 -7.70 -3.84 -7.28
N GLY A 49 -8.05 -4.88 -6.51
CA GLY A 49 -9.43 -5.38 -6.43
C GLY A 49 -10.37 -4.36 -5.78
N LEU A 50 -9.99 -3.80 -4.64
CA LEU A 50 -10.76 -2.80 -3.91
C LEU A 50 -10.93 -1.51 -4.72
N GLU A 51 -9.92 -1.08 -5.48
CA GLU A 51 -10.04 0.09 -6.35
C GLU A 51 -11.05 -0.12 -7.47
N LYS A 52 -11.10 -1.34 -8.05
CA LYS A 52 -12.11 -1.69 -9.06
C LYS A 52 -13.51 -1.70 -8.45
N GLU A 53 -13.68 -2.25 -7.26
CA GLU A 53 -14.97 -2.25 -6.55
C GLU A 53 -15.40 -0.82 -6.18
N ARG A 54 -14.50 -0.01 -5.63
CA ARG A 54 -14.72 1.41 -5.34
C ARG A 54 -15.21 2.15 -6.60
N ASN A 55 -14.49 1.99 -7.71
CA ASN A 55 -14.86 2.65 -8.96
C ASN A 55 -16.21 2.14 -9.49
N PHE A 56 -16.48 0.83 -9.39
CA PHE A 56 -17.75 0.26 -9.82
C PHE A 56 -18.94 0.81 -9.03
N TYR A 57 -18.81 0.94 -7.70
CA TYR A 57 -19.85 1.54 -6.87
C TYR A 57 -20.00 3.04 -7.13
N PHE A 58 -18.89 3.77 -7.25
CA PHE A 58 -18.90 5.20 -7.55
C PHE A 58 -19.60 5.51 -8.87
N SER A 59 -19.28 4.77 -9.94
CA SER A 59 -19.95 4.93 -11.24
C SER A 59 -21.46 4.73 -11.15
N LYS A 60 -21.94 3.72 -10.39
CA LYS A 60 -23.39 3.53 -10.18
C LYS A 60 -24.03 4.69 -9.43
N LEU A 61 -23.38 5.17 -8.37
CA LEU A 61 -23.89 6.31 -7.60
C LEU A 61 -23.95 7.57 -8.46
N ARG A 62 -22.94 7.79 -9.31
CA ARG A 62 -22.92 8.90 -10.27
C ARG A 62 -24.03 8.79 -11.31
N ASP A 63 -24.26 7.61 -11.87
CA ASP A 63 -25.37 7.38 -12.81
C ASP A 63 -26.73 7.68 -12.16
N ILE A 64 -26.93 7.23 -10.90
CA ILE A 64 -28.15 7.50 -10.14
C ILE A 64 -28.32 9.00 -9.88
N GLU A 65 -27.25 9.71 -9.52
CA GLU A 65 -27.26 11.15 -9.29
C GLU A 65 -27.69 11.91 -10.54
N LEU A 66 -27.15 11.55 -11.71
CA LEU A 66 -27.52 12.16 -13.00
C LEU A 66 -29.01 11.94 -13.30
N ILE A 67 -29.54 10.74 -13.09
CA ILE A 67 -30.97 10.45 -13.26
C ILE A 67 -31.82 11.31 -12.33
N CYS A 68 -31.39 11.51 -11.08
CA CYS A 68 -32.11 12.35 -10.12
C CYS A 68 -32.12 13.83 -10.54
N GLN A 69 -31.00 14.34 -11.07
CA GLN A 69 -30.89 15.73 -11.56
C GLN A 69 -31.80 15.98 -12.76
N GLU A 70 -31.91 15.03 -13.69
CA GLU A 70 -32.83 15.14 -14.83
C GLU A 70 -34.30 15.28 -14.40
N HIS A 71 -34.67 14.72 -13.25
CA HIS A 71 -36.04 14.72 -12.70
C HIS A 71 -36.23 15.68 -11.51
N GLU A 72 -35.26 16.55 -11.22
CA GLU A 72 -35.30 17.44 -10.05
C GLU A 72 -36.54 18.35 -10.04
N SER A 73 -36.97 18.80 -11.23
CA SER A 73 -38.13 19.69 -11.39
C SER A 73 -39.47 19.09 -10.93
N GLU A 74 -39.55 17.76 -10.78
CA GLU A 74 -40.77 17.06 -10.38
C GLU A 74 -41.06 17.18 -8.88
N ASN A 75 -40.12 17.72 -8.07
CA ASN A 75 -40.24 17.88 -6.61
C ASN A 75 -40.67 16.58 -5.90
N SER A 76 -40.20 15.43 -6.38
CA SER A 76 -40.54 14.13 -5.82
C SER A 76 -39.87 13.93 -4.46
N PRO A 77 -40.61 13.59 -3.39
CA PRO A 77 -40.02 13.32 -2.07
C PRO A 77 -39.11 12.09 -2.09
N VAL A 78 -39.31 11.16 -3.04
CA VAL A 78 -38.43 10.00 -3.23
C VAL A 78 -37.07 10.43 -3.77
N ILE A 79 -37.04 11.30 -4.77
CA ILE A 79 -35.80 11.84 -5.34
C ILE A 79 -35.02 12.62 -4.28
N ALA A 80 -35.71 13.46 -3.51
CA ALA A 80 -35.10 14.17 -2.38
C ALA A 80 -34.47 13.21 -1.35
N GLY A 81 -35.13 12.09 -1.06
CA GLY A 81 -34.58 11.04 -0.19
C GLY A 81 -33.32 10.39 -0.76
N ILE A 82 -33.29 10.08 -2.06
CA ILE A 82 -32.11 9.49 -2.73
C ILE A 82 -30.93 10.47 -2.72
N ILE A 83 -31.17 11.74 -3.08
CA ILE A 83 -30.14 12.79 -3.03
C ILE A 83 -29.58 12.96 -1.62
N GLY A 84 -30.44 12.91 -0.59
CA GLY A 84 -30.01 12.95 0.80
C GLY A 84 -29.07 11.81 1.19
N ILE A 85 -29.27 10.61 0.63
CA ILE A 85 -28.35 9.48 0.82
C ILE A 85 -27.04 9.72 0.07
N LEU A 86 -27.09 10.17 -1.18
CA LEU A 86 -25.90 10.40 -2.02
C LEU A 86 -24.95 11.45 -1.44
N TYR A 87 -25.47 12.44 -0.72
CA TYR A 87 -24.68 13.51 -0.10
C TYR A 87 -24.49 13.35 1.42
N ALA A 88 -24.92 12.24 2.00
CA ALA A 88 -24.63 11.97 3.40
C ALA A 88 -23.12 11.80 3.60
N THR A 89 -22.56 12.47 4.61
CA THR A 89 -21.15 12.34 4.99
C THR A 89 -21.02 11.46 6.23
N GLU A 90 -20.05 10.56 6.23
CA GLU A 90 -19.60 9.83 7.42
C GLU A 90 -18.22 10.33 7.85
N GLU A 91 -17.91 10.22 9.15
CA GLU A 91 -16.61 10.61 9.71
C GLU A 91 -15.47 9.84 9.02
N GLY A 92 -14.57 10.56 8.33
CA GLY A 92 -13.48 9.99 7.55
C GLY A 92 -13.77 9.74 6.07
N PHE A 93 -14.97 10.08 5.57
CA PHE A 93 -15.35 9.99 4.15
C PHE A 93 -15.72 11.33 3.51
N ALA A 94 -15.82 12.41 4.30
CA ALA A 94 -15.92 13.75 3.75
C ALA A 94 -14.65 14.05 2.93
N PRO A 95 -14.76 14.58 1.70
CA PRO A 95 -13.62 15.18 1.02
C PRO A 95 -12.91 16.11 2.01
N PRO A 96 -11.57 16.13 2.07
CA PRO A 96 -10.88 17.22 2.76
C PRO A 96 -11.49 18.51 2.22
N GLU A 97 -11.93 19.41 3.11
CA GLU A 97 -12.41 20.73 2.66
C GLU A 97 -11.35 21.28 1.71
N ASP A 98 -11.77 21.74 0.53
CA ASP A 98 -10.90 22.20 -0.54
C ASP A 98 -9.90 23.25 0.03
N ASP A 99 -8.76 22.79 0.53
CA ASP A 99 -7.57 23.60 0.64
C ASP A 99 -7.25 23.93 -0.81
N GLU A 100 -7.62 25.14 -1.22
CA GLU A 100 -7.30 25.76 -2.49
C GLU A 100 -5.89 25.32 -2.90
N VAL A 101 -5.83 24.30 -3.77
CA VAL A 101 -4.57 23.85 -4.33
C VAL A 101 -4.17 24.98 -5.26
N GLU A 102 -3.37 25.92 -4.74
CA GLU A 102 -2.67 26.88 -5.56
C GLU A 102 -1.98 26.08 -6.65
N ASP A 103 -2.49 26.21 -7.88
CA ASP A 103 -1.83 25.83 -9.12
C ASP A 103 -0.47 26.56 -9.14
N GLN A 104 0.53 26.00 -8.45
CA GLN A 104 1.92 26.33 -8.68
C GLN A 104 2.31 25.62 -9.96
N GLN A 105 1.98 26.32 -11.05
CA GLN A 105 2.61 26.29 -12.35
C GLN A 105 4.02 25.70 -12.25
N LEU A 106 4.16 24.43 -12.61
CA LEU A 106 5.43 23.86 -13.04
C LEU A 106 5.72 24.41 -14.43
N GLU A 107 6.01 25.72 -14.51
CA GLU A 107 6.64 26.31 -15.68
C GLU A 107 8.14 25.97 -15.64
N ASP A 108 8.53 25.15 -16.62
CA ASP A 108 9.83 25.10 -17.26
C ASP A 108 11.06 25.02 -16.35
N GLN A 109 11.54 23.78 -16.16
CA GLN A 109 12.96 23.52 -15.95
C GLN A 109 13.43 22.42 -16.92
N ASP A 110 13.20 22.68 -18.21
CA ASP A 110 14.13 22.22 -19.24
C ASP A 110 15.37 23.15 -19.22
N GLU A 111 16.54 22.56 -19.49
CA GLU A 111 17.84 23.20 -19.77
C GLU A 111 18.84 23.33 -18.59
N TYR A 112 19.66 22.30 -18.38
CA TYR A 112 21.10 22.27 -18.75
C TYR A 112 21.72 20.88 -18.54
#